data_AF-A0A951AXP1-F1
#
_entry.id   AF-A0A951AXP1-F1
#
_cell.length_a   1.000
_cell.length_b   1.000
_cell.length_c   1.000
_cell.angle_alpha   90.00
_cell.angle_beta   90.00
_cell.angle_gamma   90.00
#
_symmetry.space_group_name_H-M   'P 1'
#
loop_
_entity.id
_entity.type
_entity.pdbx_description
1 polymer ?
#
loop_
_entity_poly.entity_id
_entity_poly.type
_entity_poly.pdbx_seq_one_letter_code
_entity_poly.pdbx_strand_id
1 'polypeptide(L)'
;MLSWGVIAYGAALSATLAVLFALTARARTLPVLVAVAAGTFVGPVAWNAILRATAANQFFTDAPIPAFPISWQDTGSGVFALATLALILGVGPLRTASGGRLTLLSALGALAALIVDIYLY
;
A
#
# COMPACT_ATOMS: atom_id res chain seq x y z
N MET A 1 12.65 12.25 -8.46
CA MET A 1 11.61 11.33 -8.99
C MET A 1 12.14 9.91 -9.02
N LEU A 2 11.37 8.95 -8.48
CA LEU A 2 11.73 7.53 -8.52
C LEU A 2 11.66 6.96 -9.95
N SER A 3 12.57 6.03 -10.25
CA SER A 3 12.54 5.28 -11.50
C SER A 3 11.39 4.26 -11.50
N TRP A 4 10.97 3.79 -12.67
CA TRP A 4 9.88 2.80 -12.75
C TRP A 4 10.28 1.47 -12.09
N GLY A 5 11.56 1.10 -12.17
CA GLY A 5 12.10 -0.08 -11.51
C GLY A 5 12.00 0.01 -9.98
N VAL A 6 12.35 1.17 -9.41
CA VAL A 6 12.25 1.39 -7.96
C VAL A 6 10.79 1.38 -7.50
N ILE A 7 9.87 2.00 -8.25
CA ILE A 7 8.43 1.97 -7.94
C ILE A 7 7.89 0.54 -7.97
N ALA A 8 8.24 -0.24 -9.00
CA ALA A 8 7.78 -1.63 -9.12
C ALA A 8 8.35 -2.51 -8.00
N TYR A 9 9.62 -2.31 -7.64
CA TYR A 9 10.28 -3.01 -6.54
C TYR A 9 9.61 -2.70 -5.19
N GLY A 10 9.41 -1.41 -4.89
CA GLY A 10 8.71 -0.96 -3.69
C GLY A 10 7.31 -1.55 -3.58
N ALA A 11 6.50 -1.41 -4.64
CA ALA A 11 5.15 -1.97 -4.69
C ALA A 11 5.12 -3.51 -4.51
N ALA A 12 6.11 -4.23 -5.04
CA ALA A 12 6.22 -5.67 -4.84
C ALA A 12 6.55 -6.04 -3.38
N LEU A 13 7.43 -5.27 -2.72
CA LEU A 13 7.69 -5.42 -1.29
C LEU A 13 6.45 -5.10 -0.45
N SER A 14 5.73 -4.02 -0.77
CA SER A 14 4.47 -3.65 -0.10
C SER A 14 3.43 -4.76 -0.22
N ALA A 15 3.25 -5.33 -1.42
CA ALA A 15 2.36 -6.46 -1.65
C ALA A 15 2.78 -7.69 -0.83
N THR A 16 4.06 -8.01 -0.79
CA THR A 16 4.60 -9.13 -0.02
C THR A 16 4.32 -8.95 1.48
N LEU A 17 4.65 -7.78 2.03
CA LEU A 17 4.44 -7.49 3.45
C LEU A 17 2.94 -7.47 3.81
N ALA A 18 2.08 -6.93 2.94
CA ALA A 18 0.63 -6.92 3.14
C ALA A 18 0.05 -8.34 3.16
N VAL A 19 0.53 -9.23 2.30
CA VAL A 19 0.14 -10.66 2.33
C VAL A 19 0.55 -11.29 3.66
N LEU A 20 1.76 -11.02 4.14
CA LEU A 20 2.21 -11.51 5.46
C LEU A 20 1.30 -11.00 6.59
N PHE A 21 0.94 -9.72 6.59
CA PHE A 21 0.00 -9.16 7.57
C PHE A 21 -1.41 -9.75 7.44
N ALA A 22 -1.90 -10.01 6.22
CA ALA A 22 -3.19 -10.66 6.02
C ALA A 22 -3.19 -12.09 6.59
N LEU A 23 -2.08 -12.82 6.47
CA LEU A 23 -1.91 -14.15 7.05
C LEU A 23 -1.94 -14.13 8.59
N THR A 24 -1.33 -13.13 9.24
CA THR A 24 -1.40 -12.97 10.71
C THR A 24 -2.81 -12.61 11.17
N ALA A 25 -3.55 -11.84 10.37
CA ALA A 25 -4.98 -11.58 10.55
C ALA A 25 -5.90 -12.77 10.19
N ARG A 26 -5.33 -13.96 9.95
CA ARG A 26 -6.04 -15.20 9.63
C ARG A 26 -6.88 -15.12 8.33
N ALA A 27 -6.54 -14.22 7.41
CA ALA A 27 -7.06 -14.27 6.05
C ALA A 27 -6.21 -15.26 5.23
N ARG A 28 -6.79 -16.41 4.87
CA ARG A 28 -6.06 -17.51 4.22
C ARG A 28 -6.64 -17.97 2.89
N THR A 29 -7.75 -17.37 2.46
CA THR A 29 -8.36 -17.72 1.17
C THR A 29 -7.54 -17.10 0.05
N LEU A 30 -7.20 -17.90 -0.96
CA LEU A 30 -6.39 -17.46 -2.09
C LEU A 30 -6.96 -16.19 -2.77
N PRO A 31 -8.28 -16.06 -3.02
CA PRO A 31 -8.84 -14.83 -3.58
C PRO A 31 -8.57 -13.58 -2.74
N VAL A 32 -8.60 -13.70 -1.40
CA VAL A 32 -8.32 -12.56 -0.51
C VAL A 32 -6.84 -12.21 -0.55
N LEU A 33 -5.94 -13.20 -0.53
CA LEU A 33 -4.49 -12.95 -0.57
C LEU A 33 -4.08 -12.31 -1.90
N VAL A 34 -4.63 -12.78 -3.02
CA VAL A 34 -4.41 -12.19 -4.35
C VAL A 34 -4.95 -10.76 -4.40
N ALA A 35 -6.14 -10.50 -3.86
CA ALA A 35 -6.70 -9.16 -3.79
C ALA A 35 -5.88 -8.20 -2.92
N VAL A 36 -5.35 -8.68 -1.78
CA VAL A 36 -4.46 -7.91 -0.91
C VAL A 36 -3.16 -7.56 -1.63
N ALA A 37 -2.54 -8.55 -2.29
CA ALA A 37 -1.33 -8.31 -3.07
C ALA A 37 -1.59 -7.30 -4.21
N ALA A 38 -2.68 -7.48 -4.96
CA ALA A 38 -3.04 -6.62 -6.07
C ALA A 38 -3.32 -5.18 -5.63
N GLY A 39 -4.12 -4.97 -4.59
CA GLY A 39 -4.43 -3.61 -4.09
C GLY A 39 -3.20 -2.91 -3.55
N THR A 40 -2.39 -3.60 -2.75
CA THR A 40 -1.17 -3.00 -2.18
C THR A 40 -0.07 -2.80 -3.22
N PHE A 41 -0.13 -3.46 -4.37
CA PHE A 41 0.75 -3.16 -5.51
C PHE A 41 0.24 -1.97 -6.33
N VAL A 42 -1.04 -1.99 -6.72
CA VAL A 42 -1.63 -0.98 -7.63
C VAL A 42 -1.69 0.40 -6.97
N GLY A 43 -1.98 0.48 -5.68
CA GLY A 43 -2.05 1.75 -4.94
C GLY A 43 -0.77 2.59 -5.04
N PRO A 44 0.37 2.10 -4.51
CA PRO A 44 1.66 2.81 -4.59
C PRO A 44 2.12 3.08 -6.03
N VAL A 45 1.87 2.16 -6.98
CA VAL A 45 2.18 2.38 -8.40
C VAL A 45 1.38 3.56 -8.96
N ALA A 46 0.08 3.62 -8.70
CA ALA A 46 -0.79 4.71 -9.17
C ALA A 46 -0.36 6.05 -8.56
N TRP A 47 -0.06 6.08 -7.26
CA TRP A 47 0.41 7.28 -6.58
C TRP A 47 1.73 7.80 -7.16
N ASN A 48 2.73 6.92 -7.29
CA ASN A 48 4.01 7.29 -7.85
C ASN A 48 3.91 7.71 -9.33
N ALA A 49 3.00 7.12 -10.11
CA ALA A 49 2.71 7.55 -11.47
C ALA A 49 2.20 9.00 -11.51
N ILE A 50 1.29 9.37 -10.60
CA ILE A 50 0.78 10.74 -10.46
C ILE A 50 1.91 11.71 -10.08
N LEU A 51 2.73 11.37 -9.08
CA LEU A 51 3.86 12.21 -8.67
C LEU A 51 4.84 12.46 -9.82
N ARG A 52 5.13 11.43 -10.61
CA ARG A 52 5.97 11.55 -11.82
C ARG A 52 5.35 12.43 -12.89
N ALA A 53 4.07 12.22 -13.20
CA ALA A 53 3.36 13.02 -14.20
C ALA A 53 3.28 14.51 -13.82
N THR A 54 3.27 14.81 -12.53
CA THR A 54 3.13 16.18 -11.99
C THR A 54 4.47 16.81 -11.57
N ALA A 55 5.59 16.11 -11.75
CA ALA A 55 6.92 16.56 -11.30
C ALA A 55 6.97 17.02 -9.83
N ALA A 56 6.18 16.37 -8.96
CA ALA A 56 6.00 16.71 -7.54
C ALA A 56 7.20 16.35 -6.65
N ASN A 57 8.39 16.88 -6.94
CA ASN A 57 9.63 16.57 -6.21
C ASN A 57 9.58 16.97 -4.72
N GLN A 58 8.77 17.96 -4.35
CA GLN A 58 8.66 18.43 -2.96
C GLN A 58 8.00 17.41 -2.03
N PHE A 59 7.29 16.41 -2.57
CA PHE A 59 6.61 15.38 -1.78
C PHE A 59 7.58 14.36 -1.16
N PHE A 60 8.83 14.32 -1.65
CA PHE A 60 9.91 13.45 -1.17
C PHE A 60 10.73 14.11 -0.03
N THR A 61 10.13 15.07 0.67
CA THR A 61 10.77 15.71 1.82
C THR A 61 10.35 15.00 3.08
N ASP A 62 11.30 14.33 3.73
CA ASP A 62 11.05 13.59 4.96
C ASP A 62 10.87 14.50 6.17
N ALA A 63 10.03 14.07 7.10
CA ALA A 63 9.94 14.69 8.42
C ALA A 63 11.28 14.54 9.16
N PRO A 64 11.71 15.55 9.94
CA PRO A 64 12.95 15.51 10.71
C PRO A 64 12.81 14.67 11.99
N ILE A 65 12.28 13.45 11.86
CA ILE A 65 12.06 12.49 12.95
C ILE A 65 12.87 11.23 12.63
N PRO A 66 14.06 11.03 13.24
CA PRO A 66 14.99 9.99 12.84
C PRO A 66 14.41 8.57 12.85
N ALA A 67 13.50 8.27 13.77
CA ALA A 67 12.87 6.96 13.87
C ALA A 67 11.69 6.75 12.90
N PHE A 68 11.12 7.83 12.36
CA PHE A 68 9.95 7.80 11.49
C PHE A 68 10.01 8.96 10.48
N PRO A 69 10.95 8.91 9.51
CA PRO A 69 11.19 9.98 8.54
C PRO A 69 10.13 9.95 7.42
N ILE A 70 8.86 10.14 7.79
CA ILE A 70 7.74 10.07 6.84
C ILE A 70 7.69 11.30 5.93
N SER A 71 7.39 11.09 4.65
CA SER A 71 7.16 12.12 3.65
C SER A 71 5.69 12.14 3.17
N TRP A 72 5.34 13.16 2.38
CA TRP A 72 4.05 13.19 1.69
C TRP A 72 3.94 12.13 0.59
N GLN A 73 5.07 11.70 0.03
CA GLN A 73 5.11 10.60 -0.90
C GLN A 73 4.72 9.29 -0.21
N ASP A 74 5.28 8.97 0.95
CA ASP A 74 4.99 7.72 1.66
C ASP A 74 3.54 7.69 2.15
N THR A 75 3.09 8.82 2.68
CA THR A 75 1.71 9.01 3.14
C THR A 75 0.73 8.73 1.99
N GLY A 76 1.00 9.25 0.80
CA GLY A 76 0.17 9.02 -0.37
C GLY A 76 0.15 7.55 -0.80
N SER A 77 1.26 6.83 -0.72
CA SER A 77 1.30 5.38 -0.98
C SER A 77 0.40 4.60 -0.02
N GLY A 78 0.44 4.93 1.28
CA GLY A 78 -0.45 4.34 2.28
C GLY A 78 -1.93 4.63 2.00
N VAL A 79 -2.27 5.88 1.67
CA VAL A 79 -3.65 6.30 1.34
C VAL A 79 -4.16 5.60 0.07
N PHE A 80 -3.35 5.53 -0.99
CA PHE A 80 -3.74 4.87 -2.23
C PHE A 80 -3.84 3.35 -2.05
N ALA A 81 -2.97 2.72 -1.26
CA ALA A 81 -3.11 1.33 -0.88
C ALA A 81 -4.41 1.08 -0.12
N LEU A 82 -4.75 1.94 0.86
CA LEU A 82 -6.02 1.85 1.60
C LEU A 82 -7.23 1.91 0.65
N ALA A 83 -7.26 2.92 -0.23
CA ALA A 83 -8.36 3.15 -1.15
C ALA A 83 -8.53 2.00 -2.15
N THR A 84 -7.44 1.56 -2.77
CA THR A 84 -7.46 0.45 -3.73
C THR A 84 -7.85 -0.88 -3.07
N LEU A 85 -7.35 -1.17 -1.86
CA LEU A 85 -7.75 -2.35 -1.10
C LEU A 85 -9.22 -2.32 -0.71
N ALA A 86 -9.73 -1.19 -0.23
CA ALA A 86 -11.14 -1.05 0.12
C ALA A 86 -12.05 -1.36 -1.08
N LEU A 87 -11.68 -0.88 -2.28
CA LEU A 87 -12.41 -1.16 -3.51
C LEU A 87 -12.29 -2.62 -3.96
N ILE A 88 -11.06 -3.14 -4.09
CA ILE A 88 -10.82 -4.50 -4.61
C ILE A 88 -11.39 -5.56 -3.67
N LEU A 89 -11.17 -5.43 -2.36
CA LEU A 89 -11.70 -6.37 -1.37
C LEU A 89 -13.21 -6.21 -1.22
N GLY A 90 -13.71 -4.97 -1.14
CA GLY A 90 -15.12 -4.68 -0.90
C GLY A 90 -16.04 -5.03 -2.08
N VAL A 91 -15.56 -4.91 -3.32
CA VAL A 91 -16.32 -5.35 -4.50
C VAL A 91 -16.06 -6.83 -4.82
N GLY A 92 -14.89 -7.35 -4.44
CA GLY A 92 -14.45 -8.71 -4.75
C GLY A 92 -14.66 -9.71 -3.61
N PRO A 93 -13.58 -10.31 -3.08
CA PRO A 93 -13.68 -11.49 -2.23
C PRO A 93 -14.27 -11.23 -0.83
N LEU A 94 -14.39 -9.98 -0.40
CA LEU A 94 -15.00 -9.60 0.88
C LEU A 94 -16.35 -8.87 0.72
N ARG A 95 -16.99 -8.93 -0.45
CA ARG A 95 -18.26 -8.22 -0.72
C ARG A 95 -19.41 -8.55 0.22
N THR A 96 -19.39 -9.72 0.87
CA THR A 96 -20.39 -10.16 1.86
C THR A 96 -19.81 -10.24 3.28
N ALA A 97 -18.57 -9.80 3.49
CA ALA A 97 -17.93 -9.82 4.80
C ALA A 97 -18.39 -8.63 5.66
N SER A 98 -18.10 -8.67 6.96
CA SER A 98 -18.33 -7.52 7.83
C SER A 98 -17.43 -6.34 7.45
N GLY A 99 -17.94 -5.12 7.63
CA GLY A 99 -17.16 -3.89 7.42
C GLY A 99 -15.86 -3.88 8.23
N GLY A 100 -15.89 -4.39 9.47
CA GLY A 100 -14.68 -4.49 10.30
C GLY A 100 -13.57 -5.37 9.68
N ARG A 101 -13.92 -6.48 9.02
CA ARG A 101 -12.92 -7.34 8.34
C ARG A 101 -12.31 -6.65 7.12
N LEU A 102 -13.15 -5.96 6.34
CA LEU A 102 -12.71 -5.16 5.20
C LEU A 102 -11.75 -4.04 5.64
N THR A 103 -12.15 -3.28 6.67
CA THR A 103 -11.35 -2.19 7.24
C THR A 103 -10.02 -2.71 7.78
N LEU A 104 -10.02 -3.80 8.54
CA LEU A 104 -8.79 -4.39 9.09
C LEU A 104 -7.80 -4.75 7.99
N LEU A 105 -8.23 -5.50 6.97
CA LEU A 105 -7.32 -5.93 5.91
C LEU A 105 -6.84 -4.78 5.02
N SER A 106 -7.71 -3.80 4.76
CA SER A 106 -7.32 -2.59 4.02
C SER A 106 -6.31 -1.75 4.81
N ALA A 107 -6.52 -1.60 6.12
CA ALA A 107 -5.59 -0.89 7.01
C ALA A 107 -4.24 -1.61 7.12
N LEU A 108 -4.22 -2.93 7.23
CA LEU A 108 -2.98 -3.70 7.26
C LEU A 108 -2.18 -3.55 5.97
N GLY A 109 -2.83 -3.59 4.80
CA GLY A 109 -2.12 -3.36 3.54
C GLY A 109 -1.64 -1.92 3.37
N ALA A 110 -2.42 -0.93 3.83
CA ALA A 110 -1.98 0.47 3.87
C ALA A 110 -0.76 0.68 4.77
N LEU A 111 -0.75 0.05 5.95
CA LEU A 111 0.40 0.06 6.85
C LEU A 111 1.62 -0.63 6.23
N ALA A 112 1.43 -1.75 5.53
CA ALA A 112 2.51 -2.42 4.84
C ALA A 112 3.15 -1.51 3.77
N ALA A 113 2.32 -0.84 2.95
CA ALA A 113 2.81 0.13 1.97
C ALA A 113 3.60 1.27 2.64
N LEU A 114 3.06 1.85 3.71
CA LEU A 114 3.70 2.94 4.44
C LEU A 114 5.06 2.52 5.04
N ILE A 115 5.12 1.34 5.67
CA ILE A 115 6.36 0.82 6.27
C ILE A 115 7.42 0.58 5.19
N VAL A 116 7.02 0.02 4.05
CA VAL A 116 7.98 -0.25 2.97
C VAL A 116 8.53 1.04 2.39
N ASP A 117 7.67 2.05 2.14
CA ASP A 117 8.12 3.33 1.59
C ASP A 117 9.01 4.11 2.56
N ILE A 118 8.72 4.09 3.87
CA ILE A 118 9.56 4.83 4.85
C ILE A 118 10.94 4.20 5.03
N TYR A 119 11.07 2.87 4.94
CA TYR A 119 12.26 2.17 5.41
C TYR A 119 13.03 1.37 4.35
N LEU A 120 12.45 1.06 3.19
CA LEU A 120 13.01 0.05 2.28
C LEU A 120 13.43 0.56 0.90
N TYR A 121 13.08 1.78 0.49
CA TYR A 121 13.58 2.39 -0.76
C TYR A 121 13.26 3.89 -0.85
#